data_AF-A0A974VVU3-F1
#
_entry.id   AF-A0A974VVU3-F1
#
_cell.length_a   1.000
_cell.length_b   1.000
_cell.length_c   1.000
_cell.angle_alpha   90.00
_cell.angle_beta   90.00
_cell.angle_gamma   90.00
#
_symmetry.space_group_name_H-M   'P 1'
#
loop_
_entity.id
_entity.type
_entity.pdbx_description
1 polymer ?
#
loop_
_entity_poly.entity_id
_entity_poly.type
_entity_poly.pdbx_seq_one_letter_code
_entity_poly.pdbx_strand_id
1 'polypeptide(L)'
;MLYWLLGIPLGLLAENFGEWAVHRFVLHGLGKRKTSIWAYHWHDHHRVTRRLGMLDPAYRRGPRPWNTSAKELLMLGSIFLLHVPLTPLAPGYVTGMYAGLILYFCRHRKAHLNPAWAREHLPWHYQHHMGTPEANWCVSWPWFDWILGTRVIPDTGREPQKKSAGGDPPGR
;
A
#
# COMPACT_ATOMS: atom_id res chain seq x y z
N MET A 1 -3.76 -31.91 -9.10
CA MET A 1 -4.83 -30.96 -9.49
C MET A 1 -5.40 -30.21 -8.27
N LEU A 2 -5.81 -30.89 -7.19
CA LEU A 2 -6.33 -30.24 -5.97
C LEU A 2 -5.33 -29.26 -5.31
N TYR A 3 -4.05 -29.63 -5.21
CA TYR A 3 -2.98 -28.75 -4.71
C TYR A 3 -2.82 -27.44 -5.49
N TRP A 4 -3.20 -27.43 -6.77
CA TRP A 4 -3.15 -26.22 -7.60
C TRP A 4 -4.41 -25.38 -7.40
N LEU A 5 -5.58 -26.02 -7.43
CA LEU A 5 -6.88 -25.35 -7.29
C LEU A 5 -7.06 -24.67 -5.93
N LEU A 6 -6.58 -25.29 -4.85
CA LEU A 6 -6.62 -24.70 -3.52
C LEU A 6 -5.35 -23.91 -3.18
N GLY A 7 -4.20 -24.34 -3.70
CA GLY A 7 -2.93 -23.71 -3.42
C GLY A 7 -2.85 -22.28 -3.95
N ILE A 8 -3.25 -22.03 -5.20
CA ILE A 8 -3.15 -20.69 -5.80
C ILE A 8 -3.98 -19.65 -5.03
N PRO A 9 -5.28 -19.87 -4.74
CA PRO A 9 -6.05 -18.95 -3.91
C PRO A 9 -5.46 -18.76 -2.52
N LEU A 10 -4.97 -19.83 -1.89
CA LEU A 10 -4.34 -19.74 -0.58
C LEU A 10 -3.05 -18.91 -0.61
N GLY A 11 -2.24 -19.05 -1.66
CA GLY A 11 -1.04 -18.26 -1.88
C GLY A 11 -1.35 -16.77 -2.06
N LEU A 12 -2.40 -16.43 -2.81
CA LEU A 12 -2.86 -15.04 -2.98
C LEU A 12 -3.39 -14.45 -1.67
N LEU A 13 -4.15 -15.22 -0.89
CA LEU A 13 -4.63 -14.79 0.42
C LEU A 13 -3.46 -14.56 1.40
N ALA A 14 -2.50 -15.48 1.43
CA ALA A 14 -1.31 -15.34 2.27
C ALA A 14 -0.45 -14.15 1.88
N GLU A 15 -0.32 -13.88 0.56
CA GLU A 15 0.38 -12.70 0.07
C GLU A 15 -0.31 -11.40 0.48
N ASN A 16 -1.63 -11.28 0.28
CA ASN A 16 -2.37 -10.07 0.65
C ASN A 16 -2.41 -9.84 2.18
N PHE A 17 -2.42 -10.92 2.98
CA PHE A 17 -2.21 -10.82 4.43
C PHE A 17 -0.80 -10.32 4.76
N GLY A 18 0.21 -10.90 4.10
CA GLY A 18 1.61 -10.51 4.27
C GLY A 18 1.84 -9.04 3.93
N GLU A 19 1.25 -8.58 2.82
CA GLU A 19 1.18 -7.18 2.42
C GLU A 19 0.60 -6.30 3.55
N TRP A 20 -0.59 -6.64 4.05
CA TRP A 20 -1.22 -5.91 5.15
C TRP A 20 -0.33 -5.84 6.39
N ALA A 21 0.21 -6.99 6.81
CA ALA A 21 1.00 -7.11 8.04
C ALA A 21 2.33 -6.37 7.94
N VAL A 22 3.06 -6.55 6.83
CA VAL A 22 4.33 -5.87 6.59
C VAL A 22 4.10 -4.37 6.46
N HIS A 23 3.07 -3.93 5.73
CA HIS A 23 2.81 -2.52 5.56
C HIS A 23 2.48 -1.85 6.91
N ARG A 24 1.60 -2.46 7.72
CA ARG A 24 1.21 -1.93 9.03
C ARG A 24 2.34 -1.97 10.06
N PHE A 25 2.94 -3.13 10.29
CA PHE A 25 3.84 -3.33 11.44
C PHE A 25 5.30 -3.02 11.11
N VAL A 26 5.75 -3.30 9.88
CA VAL A 26 7.14 -3.09 9.48
C VAL A 26 7.30 -1.70 8.88
N LEU A 27 6.62 -1.42 7.77
CA LEU A 27 6.81 -0.19 7.02
C LEU A 27 6.29 1.05 7.77
N HIS A 28 5.11 0.98 8.39
CA HIS A 28 4.59 2.05 9.24
C HIS A 28 5.06 1.95 10.68
N GLY A 29 4.87 0.80 11.31
CA GLY A 29 5.22 0.59 12.72
C GLY A 29 6.68 0.90 13.01
N LEU A 30 7.63 0.28 12.30
CA LEU A 30 9.05 0.57 12.48
C LEU A 30 9.49 1.83 11.74
N GLY A 31 8.91 2.13 10.57
CA GLY A 31 9.32 3.24 9.71
C GLY A 31 8.98 4.64 10.22
N LYS A 32 8.06 4.78 11.19
CA LYS A 32 7.89 6.09 11.87
C LYS A 32 9.16 6.54 12.62
N ARG A 33 9.99 5.59 13.07
CA ARG A 33 11.27 5.90 13.74
C ARG A 33 12.32 6.25 12.69
N LYS A 34 12.81 7.49 12.70
CA LYS A 34 13.78 8.02 11.72
C LYS A 34 15.09 7.24 11.62
N THR A 35 15.49 6.55 12.68
CA THR A 35 16.70 5.71 12.72
C THR A 35 16.49 4.31 12.16
N SER A 36 15.24 3.92 11.85
CA SER A 36 14.94 2.60 11.29
C SER A 36 15.34 2.53 9.81
N ILE A 37 15.81 1.36 9.36
CA ILE A 37 16.04 1.10 7.93
C ILE A 37 14.75 1.22 7.09
N TRP A 38 13.59 1.07 7.74
CA TRP A 38 12.25 1.21 7.18
C TRP A 38 11.74 2.66 7.14
N ALA A 39 12.52 3.62 7.68
CA ALA A 39 12.11 5.02 7.79
C ALA A 39 11.76 5.66 6.43
N TYR A 40 12.34 5.15 5.35
CA TYR A 40 12.06 5.62 4.00
C TYR A 40 10.58 5.56 3.63
N HIS A 41 9.85 4.53 4.11
CA HIS A 41 8.45 4.37 3.73
C HIS A 41 7.62 5.54 4.23
N TRP A 42 7.81 5.94 5.48
CA TRP A 42 7.09 7.06 6.08
C TRP A 42 7.68 8.42 5.72
N HIS A 43 8.99 8.61 5.92
CA HIS A 43 9.62 9.94 5.84
C HIS A 43 9.99 10.36 4.42
N ASP A 44 10.11 9.41 3.48
CA ASP A 44 10.39 9.71 2.08
C ASP A 44 9.16 9.43 1.21
N HIS A 45 8.73 8.18 1.10
CA HIS A 45 7.67 7.76 0.19
C HIS A 45 6.32 8.41 0.53
N HIS A 46 5.80 8.26 1.76
CA HIS A 46 4.55 8.94 2.17
C HIS A 46 4.65 10.46 2.10
N ARG A 47 5.78 11.03 2.52
CA ARG A 47 5.99 12.48 2.51
C ARG A 47 5.97 13.05 1.09
N VAL A 48 6.67 12.41 0.15
CA VAL A 48 6.75 12.84 -1.26
C VAL A 48 5.41 12.63 -1.95
N THR A 49 4.81 11.44 -1.81
CA THR A 49 3.50 11.13 -2.41
C THR A 49 2.43 12.10 -1.94
N ARG A 50 2.37 12.42 -0.64
CA ARG A 50 1.39 13.38 -0.13
C ARG A 50 1.61 14.79 -0.67
N ARG A 51 2.87 15.22 -0.83
CA ARG A 51 3.22 16.53 -1.41
C ARG A 51 2.92 16.62 -2.91
N LEU A 52 3.08 15.52 -3.64
CA LEU A 52 2.94 15.45 -5.09
C LEU A 52 1.63 14.78 -5.53
N GLY A 53 0.63 14.69 -4.65
CA GLY A 53 -0.69 14.18 -5.00
C GLY A 53 -0.69 12.72 -5.48
N MET A 54 -0.10 11.81 -4.71
CA MET A 54 0.12 10.38 -4.97
C MET A 54 1.34 10.05 -5.85
N LEU A 55 1.99 11.03 -6.50
CA LEU A 55 3.16 10.74 -7.32
C LEU A 55 4.40 10.41 -6.48
N ASP A 56 5.15 9.37 -6.87
CA ASP A 56 6.50 9.12 -6.38
C ASP A 56 7.51 9.02 -7.55
N PRO A 57 8.34 10.07 -7.76
CA PRO A 57 9.37 10.07 -8.79
C PRO A 57 10.41 8.95 -8.67
N ALA A 58 10.57 8.31 -7.51
CA ALA A 58 11.50 7.19 -7.32
C ALA A 58 11.16 6.02 -8.28
N TYR A 59 9.88 5.81 -8.61
CA TYR A 59 9.45 4.78 -9.55
C TYR A 59 9.78 5.05 -11.02
N ARG A 60 10.08 6.32 -11.38
CA ARG A 60 10.51 6.71 -12.73
C ARG A 60 12.01 6.53 -12.93
N ARG A 61 12.81 6.73 -11.89
CA ARG A 61 14.27 6.77 -11.96
C ARG A 61 14.92 5.39 -11.90
N GLY A 62 14.13 4.32 -11.82
CA GLY A 62 14.60 2.94 -11.62
C GLY A 62 15.16 2.70 -10.20
N PRO A 63 15.53 1.45 -9.88
CA PRO A 63 16.20 1.15 -8.63
C PRO A 63 17.58 1.83 -8.61
N ARG A 64 17.72 2.83 -7.75
CA ARG A 64 19.03 3.41 -7.38
C ARG A 64 19.33 2.97 -5.95
N PRO A 65 20.61 2.85 -5.55
CA PRO A 65 20.95 2.42 -4.20
C PRO A 65 20.13 3.18 -3.16
N TRP A 66 19.39 2.43 -2.34
CA TRP A 66 18.67 2.93 -1.17
C TRP A 66 17.45 3.84 -1.40
N ASN A 67 16.88 3.92 -2.61
CA ASN A 67 15.57 4.60 -2.83
C ASN A 67 14.36 3.68 -2.56
N THR A 68 13.14 4.24 -2.54
CA THR A 68 11.87 3.50 -2.31
C THR A 68 11.76 2.26 -3.19
N SER A 69 11.93 2.43 -4.51
CA SER A 69 11.76 1.33 -5.47
C SER A 69 12.80 0.22 -5.30
N ALA A 70 14.05 0.55 -4.96
CA ALA A 70 15.09 -0.44 -4.74
C ALA A 70 14.84 -1.25 -3.45
N LYS A 71 14.41 -0.60 -2.37
CA LYS A 71 14.11 -1.29 -1.09
C LYS A 71 12.87 -2.17 -1.20
N GLU A 72 11.86 -1.72 -1.93
CA GLU A 72 10.69 -2.54 -2.25
C GLU A 72 11.11 -3.80 -3.03
N LEU A 73 11.86 -3.64 -4.12
CA LEU A 73 12.36 -4.77 -4.91
C LEU A 73 13.22 -5.73 -4.08
N LEU A 74 14.07 -5.21 -3.19
CA LEU A 74 14.88 -6.05 -2.28
C LEU A 74 13.99 -6.86 -1.32
N MET A 75 12.96 -6.23 -0.74
CA MET A 75 12.03 -6.90 0.17
C MET A 75 11.23 -7.97 -0.57
N LEU A 76 10.64 -7.64 -1.72
CA LEU A 76 9.87 -8.59 -2.53
C LEU A 76 10.76 -9.74 -3.01
N GLY A 77 11.99 -9.45 -3.45
CA GLY A 77 12.97 -10.47 -3.84
C GLY A 77 13.36 -11.39 -2.67
N SER A 78 13.48 -10.86 -1.46
CA SER A 78 13.75 -11.66 -0.26
C SER A 78 12.58 -12.58 0.08
N ILE A 79 11.34 -12.10 -0.03
CA ILE A 79 10.13 -12.95 0.15
C ILE A 79 10.10 -14.03 -0.93
N PHE A 80 10.43 -13.71 -2.17
CA PHE A 80 10.52 -14.68 -3.26
C PHE A 80 11.51 -15.80 -2.90
N LEU A 81 12.75 -15.45 -2.52
CA LEU A 81 13.78 -16.42 -2.14
C LEU A 81 13.39 -17.28 -0.94
N LEU A 82 12.71 -16.69 0.05
CA LEU A 82 12.24 -17.41 1.24
C LEU A 82 11.24 -18.52 0.89
N HIS A 83 10.48 -18.37 -0.19
CA HIS A 83 9.48 -19.34 -0.62
C HIS A 83 10.03 -20.43 -1.55
N VAL A 84 11.26 -20.29 -2.07
CA VAL A 84 11.89 -21.28 -2.97
C VAL A 84 11.87 -22.70 -2.39
N PRO A 85 12.24 -22.94 -1.11
CA PRO A 85 12.22 -24.28 -0.53
C PRO A 85 10.82 -24.93 -0.45
N LEU A 86 9.74 -24.13 -0.51
CA LEU A 86 8.36 -24.64 -0.47
C LEU A 86 7.85 -25.12 -1.84
N THR A 87 8.55 -24.78 -2.93
CA THR A 87 8.16 -25.12 -4.30
C THR A 87 7.86 -26.62 -4.51
N PRO A 88 8.72 -27.57 -4.06
CA PRO A 88 8.43 -29.00 -4.24
C PRO A 88 7.26 -29.50 -3.37
N LEU A 89 6.93 -28.81 -2.28
CA LEU A 89 5.90 -29.24 -1.32
C LEU A 89 4.53 -28.64 -1.63
N ALA A 90 4.48 -27.38 -2.06
CA ALA A 90 3.26 -26.62 -2.25
C ALA A 90 3.33 -25.72 -3.50
N PRO A 91 3.49 -26.28 -4.71
CA PRO A 91 3.75 -25.50 -5.91
C PRO A 91 2.61 -24.54 -6.27
N GLY A 92 1.35 -24.93 -6.01
CA GLY A 92 0.20 -24.04 -6.21
C GLY A 92 0.22 -22.82 -5.27
N TYR A 93 0.56 -23.03 -3.99
CA TYR A 93 0.71 -21.95 -3.01
C TYR A 93 1.83 -20.98 -3.40
N VAL A 94 3.01 -21.51 -3.72
CA VAL A 94 4.16 -20.67 -4.13
C VAL A 94 3.82 -19.90 -5.41
N THR A 95 3.11 -20.51 -6.36
CA THR A 95 2.63 -19.83 -7.57
C THR A 95 1.67 -18.68 -7.23
N GLY A 96 0.70 -18.91 -6.35
CA GLY A 96 -0.23 -17.87 -5.89
C GLY A 96 0.49 -16.71 -5.18
N MET A 97 1.43 -17.04 -4.29
CA MET A 97 2.28 -16.05 -3.59
C MET A 97 3.06 -15.20 -4.59
N TYR A 98 3.74 -15.81 -5.56
CA TYR A 98 4.52 -15.06 -6.55
C TYR A 98 3.64 -14.20 -7.47
N ALA A 99 2.48 -14.71 -7.89
CA ALA A 99 1.51 -13.93 -8.63
C ALA A 99 1.05 -12.71 -7.83
N GLY A 100 0.77 -12.87 -6.53
CA GLY A 100 0.44 -11.78 -5.61
C GLY A 100 1.54 -10.72 -5.55
N LEU A 101 2.79 -11.12 -5.28
CA LEU A 101 3.93 -10.19 -5.18
C LEU A 101 4.17 -9.40 -6.48
N ILE A 102 4.01 -10.05 -7.63
CA ILE A 102 4.12 -9.39 -8.94
C ILE A 102 2.98 -8.38 -9.13
N LEU A 103 1.75 -8.77 -8.81
CA LEU A 103 0.59 -7.89 -8.91
C LEU A 103 0.70 -6.71 -7.96
N TYR A 104 1.15 -6.92 -6.73
CA TYR A 104 1.50 -5.88 -5.77
C TYR A 104 2.46 -4.87 -6.39
N PHE A 105 3.63 -5.33 -6.86
CA PHE A 105 4.65 -4.44 -7.42
C PHE A 105 4.12 -3.65 -8.62
N CYS A 106 3.46 -4.32 -9.56
CA CYS A 106 2.90 -3.68 -10.75
C CYS A 106 1.84 -2.64 -10.41
N ARG A 107 0.92 -2.96 -9.49
CA ARG A 107 -0.19 -2.08 -9.08
C ARG A 107 0.33 -0.91 -8.26
N HIS A 108 1.20 -1.16 -7.30
CA HIS A 108 1.81 -0.15 -6.45
C HIS A 108 2.59 0.87 -7.29
N ARG A 109 3.50 0.38 -8.13
CA ARG A 109 4.25 1.23 -9.07
C ARG A 109 3.34 2.02 -10.00
N LYS A 110 2.32 1.38 -10.59
CA LYS A 110 1.38 2.06 -11.48
C LYS A 110 0.60 3.15 -10.73
N ALA A 111 0.20 2.91 -9.49
CA ALA A 111 -0.52 3.87 -8.67
C ALA A 111 0.26 5.17 -8.46
N HIS A 112 1.57 5.05 -8.22
CA HIS A 112 2.46 6.20 -8.01
C HIS A 112 2.98 6.85 -9.30
N LEU A 113 2.74 6.22 -10.46
CA LEU A 113 3.03 6.81 -11.77
C LEU A 113 1.79 7.46 -12.41
N ASN A 114 0.60 6.97 -12.08
CA ASN A 114 -0.68 7.46 -12.58
C ASN A 114 -1.70 7.62 -11.43
N PRO A 115 -1.73 8.79 -10.75
CA PRO A 115 -2.64 9.08 -9.64
C PRO A 115 -4.13 8.97 -9.98
N ALA A 116 -4.51 9.33 -11.21
CA ALA A 116 -5.91 9.22 -11.65
C ALA A 116 -6.33 7.76 -11.70
N TRP A 117 -5.50 6.90 -12.29
CA TRP A 117 -5.71 5.46 -12.28
C TRP A 117 -5.73 4.90 -10.85
N ALA A 118 -4.83 5.35 -9.97
CA ALA A 118 -4.80 4.93 -8.57
C ALA A 118 -6.11 5.27 -7.84
N ARG A 119 -6.62 6.49 -8.02
CA ARG A 119 -7.86 6.94 -7.38
C ARG A 119 -9.06 6.12 -7.83
N GLU A 120 -9.13 5.75 -9.10
CA GLU A 120 -10.24 5.00 -9.67
C GLU A 120 -10.16 3.50 -9.34
N HIS A 121 -8.98 2.90 -9.48
CA HIS A 121 -8.83 1.44 -9.43
C HIS A 121 -8.31 0.90 -8.10
N LEU A 122 -7.58 1.72 -7.34
CA LEU A 122 -7.05 1.39 -6.01
C LEU A 122 -7.41 2.50 -4.99
N PRO A 123 -8.71 2.86 -4.85
CA PRO A 123 -9.11 3.98 -4.02
C PRO A 123 -8.66 3.85 -2.56
N TRP A 124 -8.55 2.61 -2.04
CA TRP A 124 -8.03 2.36 -0.69
C TRP A 124 -6.56 2.78 -0.55
N HIS A 125 -5.70 2.45 -1.51
CA HIS A 125 -4.28 2.86 -1.51
C HIS A 125 -4.15 4.37 -1.72
N TYR A 126 -4.97 4.94 -2.59
CA TYR A 126 -5.04 6.40 -2.74
C TYR A 126 -5.41 7.08 -1.40
N GLN A 127 -6.41 6.55 -0.70
CA GLN A 127 -6.87 7.05 0.59
C GLN A 127 -5.82 6.84 1.69
N HIS A 128 -5.04 5.76 1.65
CA HIS A 128 -3.92 5.54 2.55
C HIS A 128 -2.90 6.69 2.50
N HIS A 129 -2.50 7.11 1.29
CA HIS A 129 -1.54 8.21 1.12
C HIS A 129 -2.14 9.59 1.37
N MET A 130 -3.34 9.83 0.85
CA MET A 130 -3.94 11.17 0.78
C MET A 130 -4.88 11.47 1.95
N GLY A 131 -5.43 10.45 2.59
CA GLY A 131 -6.32 10.54 3.74
C GLY A 131 -5.58 10.17 5.03
N THR A 132 -6.10 9.17 5.73
CA THR A 132 -5.58 8.66 7.00
C THR A 132 -4.51 7.59 6.75
N PRO A 133 -3.22 7.87 7.07
CA PRO A 133 -2.13 6.93 6.80
C PRO A 133 -2.11 5.72 7.77
N GLU A 134 -2.93 5.74 8.82
CA GLU A 134 -3.07 4.63 9.78
C GLU A 134 -4.21 3.66 9.46
N ALA A 135 -4.58 3.56 8.18
CA ALA A 135 -5.67 2.72 7.69
C ALA A 135 -5.40 2.33 6.23
N ASN A 136 -6.17 1.38 5.69
CA ASN A 136 -6.07 0.94 4.29
C ASN A 136 -4.66 0.42 3.94
N TRP A 137 -4.20 -0.60 4.65
CA TRP A 137 -2.83 -1.12 4.57
C TRP A 137 -2.57 -1.96 3.32
N CYS A 138 -3.59 -2.57 2.72
CA CYS A 138 -3.38 -3.29 1.49
C CYS A 138 -3.26 -2.32 0.32
N VAL A 139 -2.50 -2.71 -0.70
CA VAL A 139 -2.30 -2.04 -1.99
C VAL A 139 -2.96 -2.86 -3.11
N SER A 140 -2.69 -4.16 -3.20
CA SER A 140 -3.17 -5.05 -4.25
C SER A 140 -4.69 -5.18 -4.25
N TRP A 141 -5.26 -5.60 -3.12
CA TRP A 141 -6.69 -5.70 -2.86
C TRP A 141 -6.97 -5.40 -1.38
N PRO A 142 -8.10 -4.78 -1.00
CA PRO A 142 -8.38 -4.41 0.37
C PRO A 142 -8.92 -5.59 1.22
N TRP A 143 -8.63 -6.85 0.88
CA TRP A 143 -9.28 -7.99 1.54
C TRP A 143 -8.98 -8.03 3.04
N PHE A 144 -7.70 -7.96 3.42
CA PHE A 144 -7.34 -7.95 4.84
C PHE A 144 -7.66 -6.63 5.55
N ASP A 145 -7.79 -5.52 4.82
CA ASP A 145 -8.36 -4.31 5.39
C ASP A 145 -9.83 -4.48 5.79
N TRP A 146 -10.62 -5.20 4.99
CA TRP A 146 -12.00 -5.52 5.33
C TRP A 146 -12.08 -6.57 6.45
N ILE A 147 -11.34 -7.67 6.31
CA ILE A 147 -11.36 -8.78 7.29
C ILE A 147 -10.95 -8.30 8.68
N LEU A 148 -9.95 -7.41 8.76
CA LEU A 148 -9.40 -6.92 10.03
C LEU A 148 -9.91 -5.53 10.43
N GLY A 149 -10.91 -5.00 9.72
CA GLY A 149 -11.57 -3.74 10.07
C GLY A 149 -10.68 -2.50 9.98
N THR A 150 -9.65 -2.51 9.12
CA THR A 150 -8.75 -1.36 8.88
C THR A 150 -9.08 -0.58 7.61
N ARG A 151 -10.16 -0.94 6.90
CA ARG A 151 -10.67 -0.17 5.77
C ARG A 151 -11.38 1.10 6.24
N VAL A 152 -10.90 2.26 5.79
CA VAL A 152 -11.53 3.58 6.03
C VAL A 152 -11.86 4.25 4.71
N ILE A 153 -13.16 4.45 4.45
CA ILE A 153 -13.68 5.19 3.32
C ILE A 153 -13.98 6.62 3.81
N PRO A 154 -13.39 7.68 3.22
CA PRO A 154 -13.73 9.06 3.58
C PRO A 154 -15.20 9.33 3.28
N ASP A 155 -15.88 10.05 4.18
CA ASP A 155 -17.23 10.56 3.93
C ASP A 155 -17.20 11.53 2.73
N THR A 156 -17.65 11.09 1.56
CA THR A 156 -17.74 11.93 0.37
C THR A 156 -18.96 12.86 0.38
N GLY A 157 -19.48 13.24 1.56
CA GLY A 157 -20.85 13.77 1.69
C GLY A 157 -21.10 14.98 2.59
N ARG A 158 -20.09 15.61 3.21
CA ARG A 158 -20.28 16.92 3.85
C ARG A 158 -19.21 17.87 3.38
N GLU A 159 -19.58 18.75 2.45
CA GLU A 159 -18.82 20.00 2.29
C GLU A 159 -18.76 20.68 3.67
N PRO A 160 -17.60 21.13 4.13
CA PRO A 160 -17.56 22.03 5.27
C PRO A 160 -18.39 23.25 4.90
N GLN A 161 -19.52 23.46 5.59
CA GLN A 161 -20.27 24.71 5.51
C GLN A 161 -19.24 25.84 5.64
N LYS A 162 -19.09 26.64 4.58
CA LYS A 162 -18.41 27.93 4.68
C LYS A 162 -19.08 28.64 5.86
N LYS A 163 -18.35 28.84 6.95
CA LYS A 163 -18.72 29.88 7.91
C LYS A 163 -18.80 31.15 7.09
N SER A 164 -20.01 31.64 6.83
CA SER A 164 -20.24 32.96 6.27
C SER A 164 -19.52 33.94 7.19
N ALA A 165 -18.43 34.50 6.68
CA ALA A 165 -17.90 35.73 7.24
C ALA A 165 -18.97 36.82 7.08
N GLY A 166 -19.21 37.58 8.14
CA GLY A 166 -19.96 38.83 8.06
C GLY A 166 -21.41 38.75 8.53
N GLY A 167 -21.59 39.04 9.81
CA GLY A 167 -22.81 39.63 10.34
C GLY A 167 -22.38 40.59 11.43
N ASP A 168 -22.15 41.85 11.07
CA ASP A 168 -21.99 42.93 12.05
C ASP A 168 -23.18 42.95 13.01
N PRO A 169 -22.98 43.19 14.31
CA PRO A 169 -24.10 43.37 15.21
C PRO A 169 -24.80 44.70 14.89
N PRO A 170 -26.14 44.76 14.86
CA PRO A 170 -26.83 46.04 14.80
C PRO A 170 -26.58 46.75 16.13
N GLY A 171 -25.96 47.93 16.05
CA GLY A 171 -25.77 48.80 17.18
C GLY A 171 -27.08 49.15 17.87
N ARG A 172 -27.05 49.10 19.20
CA ARG A 172 -27.82 49.96 20.11
C ARG A 172 -26.97 50.23 21.33
#